data_AF-A0A1H9QMN3-F1
#
_entry.id   AF-A0A1H9QMN3-F1
#
_cell.length_a   1.000
_cell.length_b   1.000
_cell.length_c   1.000
_cell.angle_alpha   90.00
_cell.angle_beta   90.00
_cell.angle_gamma   90.00
#
_symmetry.space_group_name_H-M   'P 1'
#
loop_
_entity.id
_entity.type
_entity.pdbx_description
1 polymer ?
#
loop_
_entity_poly.entity_id
_entity_poly.type
_entity_poly.pdbx_seq_one_letter_code
_entity_poly.pdbx_strand_id
1 'polypeptide(L)' 'MSEIKVEKVTLDKLSILQELSIQTFRENFAFDNTEEELQQFFDDSYTLEQLEKEVTDPESDVRFVLVDGREVAL' A
#
# COMPACT_ATOMS: atom_id res chain seq x y z
N MET A 1 20.34 6.32 14.02
CA MET A 1 18.96 6.26 14.55
C MET A 1 18.08 6.57 13.36
N SER A 2 17.36 5.58 12.82
CA SER A 2 16.43 5.85 11.72
C SER A 2 15.22 6.61 12.26
N GLU A 3 14.79 7.64 11.54
CA GLU A 3 13.60 8.40 11.88
C GLU A 3 12.37 7.66 11.36
N ILE A 4 11.47 7.24 12.27
CA ILE A 4 10.22 6.57 11.91
C ILE A 4 9.07 7.54 12.18
N LYS A 5 8.28 7.85 11.15
CA LYS A 5 7.04 8.62 11.27
C LYS A 5 5.88 7.78 10.81
N VAL A 6 4.72 8.00 11.41
CA VAL A 6 3.49 7.34 11.01
C VAL A 6 2.47 8.41 10.68
N GLU A 7 1.93 8.39 9.47
CA GLU A 7 0.98 9.38 8.97
C GLU A 7 -0.28 8.68 8.47
N LYS A 8 -1.46 9.26 8.75
CA LYS A 8 -2.71 8.71 8.22
C LYS A 8 -2.76 8.91 6.71
N VAL A 9 -3.18 7.87 5.98
CA VAL A 9 -3.38 8.00 4.54
C VAL A 9 -4.58 8.90 4.29
N THR A 10 -4.45 9.81 3.34
CA THR A 10 -5.50 10.69 2.86
C THR A 10 -5.82 10.35 1.41
N LEU A 11 -7.02 10.74 0.94
CA LEU A 11 -7.48 10.45 -0.41
C LEU A 11 -6.53 10.96 -1.51
N ASP A 12 -5.84 12.08 -1.27
CA ASP A 12 -4.85 12.63 -2.21
C ASP A 12 -3.59 11.76 -2.37
N LYS A 13 -3.34 10.84 -1.42
CA LYS A 13 -2.20 9.91 -1.44
C LYS A 13 -2.59 8.48 -1.84
N LEU A 14 -3.82 8.24 -2.33
CA LEU A 14 -4.26 6.89 -2.71
C LEU A 14 -3.39 6.24 -3.79
N SER A 15 -2.99 7.00 -4.82
CA SER A 15 -2.08 6.50 -5.85
C SER A 15 -0.74 6.07 -5.26
N ILE A 16 -0.19 6.87 -4.34
CA ILE A 16 1.07 6.56 -3.65
C ILE A 16 0.90 5.30 -2.79
N LEU A 17 -0.24 5.15 -2.09
CA LEU A 17 -0.56 3.96 -1.31
C LEU A 17 -0.59 2.72 -2.19
N GLN A 18 -1.29 2.81 -3.32
CA GLN A 18 -1.41 1.71 -4.28
C GLN A 18 -0.03 1.27 -4.79
N GLU A 19 0.79 2.22 -5.27
CA GLU A 19 2.10 1.92 -5.83
C GLU A 19 3.03 1.29 -4.78
N LEU A 20 3.08 1.83 -3.56
CA LEU A 20 3.92 1.30 -2.49
C LEU A 20 3.46 -0.08 -2.00
N SER A 21 2.14 -0.28 -1.87
CA SER A 21 1.56 -1.58 -1.50
C SER A 21 1.87 -2.64 -2.56
N ILE A 22 1.67 -2.33 -3.84
CA ILE A 22 1.99 -3.23 -4.96
C ILE A 22 3.47 -3.53 -4.99
N GLN A 23 4.34 -2.51 -4.88
CA GLN A 23 5.79 -2.71 -4.92
C GLN A 23 6.25 -3.61 -3.76
N THR A 24 5.82 -3.30 -2.54
CA THR A 24 6.21 -4.06 -1.34
C THR A 24 5.70 -5.49 -1.41
N PHE A 25 4.46 -5.68 -1.86
CA PHE A 25 3.89 -7.01 -2.02
C PHE A 25 4.63 -7.79 -3.12
N ARG A 26 4.86 -7.19 -4.28
CA ARG A 26 5.63 -7.81 -5.36
C ARG A 26 7.03 -8.21 -4.88
N GLU A 27 7.75 -7.34 -4.18
CA GLU A 27 9.09 -7.66 -3.66
C GLU A 27 9.10 -8.85 -2.68
N ASN A 28 8.06 -9.00 -1.87
CA ASN A 28 7.96 -10.10 -0.91
C ASN A 28 7.40 -11.40 -1.52
N PHE A 29 6.53 -11.32 -2.53
CA PHE A 29 5.78 -12.46 -3.05
C PHE A 29 6.17 -12.89 -4.47
N ALA A 30 7.02 -12.13 -5.20
CA ALA A 30 7.49 -12.49 -6.55
C ALA A 30 8.39 -13.72 -6.60
N PHE A 31 8.92 -14.19 -5.46
CA PHE A 31 9.71 -15.42 -5.41
C PHE A 31 8.85 -16.68 -5.49
N ASP A 32 7.60 -16.61 -5.02
CA ASP A 32 6.69 -17.75 -4.89
C ASP A 32 5.52 -17.72 -5.90
N ASN A 33 5.31 -16.61 -6.61
CA ASN A 33 4.18 -16.41 -7.53
C ASN A 33 4.67 -15.90 -8.89
N THR A 34 3.91 -16.15 -9.96
CA THR A 34 4.20 -15.55 -11.27
C THR A 34 3.77 -14.09 -11.34
N GLU A 35 4.34 -13.35 -12.30
CA GLU A 35 3.94 -11.96 -12.55
C GLU A 35 2.45 -11.84 -12.89
N GLU A 36 1.88 -12.81 -13.60
CA GLU A 36 0.44 -12.80 -13.93
C GLU A 36 -0.44 -13.03 -12.70
N GLU A 37 -0.07 -13.95 -11.80
CA GLU A 37 -0.81 -14.20 -10.56
C GLU A 37 -0.81 -12.97 -9.64
N LEU A 38 0.34 -12.32 -9.52
CA LEU A 38 0.47 -11.09 -8.75
C LEU A 38 -0.32 -9.95 -9.37
N GLN A 39 -0.22 -9.76 -10.70
CA GLN A 39 -0.95 -8.71 -11.39
C GLN A 39 -2.46 -8.90 -11.24
N GLN A 40 -2.96 -10.14 -11.37
CA GLN A 40 -4.37 -10.44 -11.15
C GLN A 40 -4.80 -10.12 -9.70
N PHE A 41 -3.98 -10.46 -8.71
CA PHE A 41 -4.24 -10.10 -7.32
C PHE A 41 -4.31 -8.57 -7.11
N PHE A 42 -3.40 -7.82 -7.74
CA PHE A 42 -3.37 -6.36 -7.66
C PHE A 42 -4.58 -5.71 -8.34
N ASP A 43 -4.97 -6.22 -9.51
CA ASP A 43 -6.13 -5.74 -10.25
C ASP A 43 -7.45 -6.05 -9.53
N ASP A 44 -7.50 -7.11 -8.71
CA ASP A 44 -8.68 -7.45 -7.91
C ASP A 44 -8.72 -6.73 -6.54
N SER A 45 -7.58 -6.67 -5.83
CA SER A 45 -7.53 -6.27 -4.40
C SER A 45 -6.98 -4.88 -4.16
N TYR A 46 -6.06 -4.38 -5.00
CA TYR A 46 -5.45 -3.05 -4.85
C TYR A 46 -6.02 -2.04 -5.84
N THR A 47 -7.30 -2.15 -6.20
CA THR A 47 -7.95 -1.11 -6.99
C THR A 47 -8.10 0.19 -6.18
N LEU A 48 -8.06 1.33 -6.87
CA LEU A 48 -8.23 2.64 -6.22
C LEU A 48 -9.58 2.74 -5.50
N GLU A 49 -10.65 2.15 -6.03
CA GLU A 49 -11.96 2.12 -5.38
C GLU A 49 -11.94 1.34 -4.06
N GLN A 50 -11.20 0.23 -4.00
CA GLN A 50 -11.09 -0.57 -2.78
C GLN A 50 -10.25 0.17 -1.73
N LEU A 51 -9.11 0.73 -2.14
CA LEU A 51 -8.26 1.53 -1.26
C LEU A 51 -8.97 2.80 -0.77
N GLU A 52 -9.77 3.44 -1.61
CA GLU A 52 -10.59 4.59 -1.23
C GLU A 52 -11.60 4.21 -0.15
N LYS A 53 -12.29 3.07 -0.30
CA LYS A 53 -13.19 2.55 0.74
C LYS A 53 -12.43 2.29 2.03
N GLU A 54 -11.26 1.67 1.98
CA GLU A 54 -10.46 1.40 3.18
C GLU A 54 -9.94 2.66 3.86
N VAL A 55 -9.57 3.70 3.12
CA VAL A 55 -9.10 4.97 3.70
C VAL A 55 -10.26 5.80 4.26
N THR A 56 -11.45 5.67 3.69
CA THR A 56 -12.66 6.40 4.12
C THR A 56 -13.47 5.67 5.19
N ASP A 57 -13.24 4.37 5.37
CA ASP A 57 -13.89 3.57 6.40
C ASP A 57 -13.43 4.03 7.80
N PRO A 58 -14.35 4.50 8.67
CA PRO A 58 -14.01 4.90 10.02
C PRO A 58 -13.57 3.74 10.92
N GLU A 59 -13.85 2.49 10.56
CA GLU A 59 -13.35 1.28 11.26
C GLU A 59 -11.97 0.85 10.76
N SER A 60 -11.50 1.42 9.65
CA SER A 60 -10.18 1.17 9.09
C SER A 60 -9.19 2.27 9.48
N ASP A 61 -7.94 1.87 9.75
CA ASP A 61 -6.88 2.79 10.19
C ASP A 61 -5.63 2.60 9.33
N VAL A 62 -5.78 2.88 8.03
CA VAL A 62 -4.71 2.82 7.04
C VAL A 62 -3.71 3.97 7.27
N ARG A 63 -2.42 3.62 7.43
CA ARG A 63 -1.35 4.57 7.72
C ARG A 63 -0.10 4.27 6.92
N PHE A 64 0.57 5.32 6.47
CA PHE A 64 1.94 5.23 5.98
C PHE A 64 2.92 5.19 7.15
N VAL A 65 3.95 4.36 7.01
CA VAL A 65 5.14 4.42 7.85
C VAL A 65 6.28 4.98 7.03
N LEU A 66 6.76 6.16 7.39
CA LEU A 66 7.93 6.74 6.79
C LEU A 66 9.17 6.31 7.57
N VAL A 67 10.13 5.67 6.91
CA VAL A 67 11.44 5.32 7.48
C VAL A 67 12.50 6.15 6.78
N ASP A 68 13.21 7.00 7.53
CA ASP A 68 14.23 7.92 7.00
C ASP A 68 13.71 8.79 5.83
N GLY A 69 12.43 9.20 5.92
CA GLY A 69 11.75 10.02 4.92
C GLY A 69 11.23 9.27 3.69
N ARG A 70 11.33 7.94 3.65
CA ARG A 70 10.74 7.09 2.60
C ARG A 70 9.43 6.50 3.06
N GLU A 71 8.38 6.69 2.28
CA GLU A 71 7.07 6.10 2.56
C GLU A 71 7.09 4.59 2.34
N VAL A 72 6.61 3.86 3.34
CA VAL A 72 6.35 2.42 3.29
C VAL A 72 4.89 2.22 3.67
N ALA A 73 4.15 1.47 2.86
CA ALA A 73 2.78 1.10 3.18
C ALA A 73 2.78 -0.12 4.12
N LEU A 74 1.95 -0.09 5.17
CA LEU A 74 1.64 -1.22 6.06
C LEU A 74 0.15 -1.55 5.97
#